data_AF-A0A969UH54-F1
#
_entry.id   AF-A0A969UH54-F1
#
_cell.length_a   1.000
_cell.length_b   1.000
_cell.length_c   1.000
_cell.angle_alpha   90.00
_cell.angle_beta   90.00
_cell.angle_gamma   90.00
#
_symmetry.space_group_name_H-M   'P 1'
#
loop_
_entity.id
_entity.type
_entity.pdbx_description
1 polymer ?
#
loop_
_entity_poly.entity_id
_entity_poly.type
_entity_poly.pdbx_seq_one_letter_code
_entity_poly.pdbx_strand_id
1 'polypeptide(L)'
;GILPSPFRLIEQQRDRGHEYYLDHANGFFYVRTNRDAKNFALKRTSTVTAEADWETVIPHDPAVFIADFSLSQAFMAVEERKEGLTRLRIYPWSNPEAAHFLSFDDAAYEVALGDNPEFESGVLRYTYESPSTPTTTYDYDVATQRRTQLKQNVVLGEFKSSDYQVERLMVPARDGAQVPVTLVYRKDRYQKEGSNPLLLYAYGAYGASIQPYFSTSRLSLMSSPTWLPDLCTCTTHNGKKMSGTLQHQ
;
A
#
# COMPACT_ATOMS: atom_id res chain seq x y z
N GLY A 1 5.72 -41.37 23.71
CA GLY A 1 5.69 -39.93 23.39
C GLY A 1 5.91 -39.79 21.90
N ILE A 2 5.03 -39.08 21.19
CA ILE A 2 5.23 -38.78 19.78
C ILE A 2 6.41 -37.80 19.72
N LEU A 3 7.54 -38.24 19.18
CA LEU A 3 8.65 -37.33 18.88
C LEU A 3 8.13 -36.32 17.83
N PRO A 4 8.37 -35.02 18.00
CA PRO A 4 7.98 -34.04 17.00
C PRO A 4 8.70 -34.37 15.68
N SER A 5 7.95 -34.28 14.58
CA SER A 5 8.51 -34.38 13.24
C SER A 5 9.67 -33.38 13.08
N PRO A 6 10.75 -33.75 12.36
CA PRO A 6 11.86 -32.83 12.15
C PRO A 6 11.38 -31.57 11.43
N PHE A 7 11.96 -30.41 11.79
CA PHE A 7 11.71 -29.17 11.07
C PHE A 7 12.08 -29.34 9.60
N ARG A 8 11.22 -28.82 8.72
CA ARG A 8 11.44 -28.80 7.28
C ARG A 8 11.76 -27.37 6.86
N LEU A 9 12.90 -27.19 6.19
CA LEU A 9 13.35 -25.90 5.69
C LEU A 9 12.80 -25.67 4.29
N ILE A 10 11.99 -24.62 4.10
CA ILE A 10 11.40 -24.26 2.80
C ILE A 10 12.45 -23.78 1.81
N GLU A 11 13.48 -23.09 2.30
CA GLU A 11 14.69 -22.80 1.56
C GLU A 11 15.87 -23.42 2.31
N GLN A 12 16.69 -24.21 1.62
CA GLN A 12 17.76 -24.98 2.23
C GLN A 12 19.01 -24.14 2.51
N GLN A 13 19.21 -23.05 1.75
CA GLN A 13 20.37 -22.17 1.91
C GLN A 13 19.96 -20.71 2.05
N ARG A 14 20.46 -20.05 3.11
CA ARG A 14 20.32 -18.60 3.25
C ARG A 14 21.34 -17.89 2.37
N ASP A 15 20.86 -17.13 1.41
CA ASP A 15 21.70 -16.28 0.57
C ASP A 15 21.62 -14.82 0.99
N ARG A 16 22.76 -14.11 0.92
CA ARG A 16 22.81 -12.69 1.25
C ARG A 16 22.01 -11.88 0.23
N GLY A 17 21.10 -11.03 0.72
CA GLY A 17 20.25 -10.18 -0.13
C GLY A 17 18.99 -10.87 -0.66
N HIS A 18 18.80 -12.16 -0.36
CA HIS A 18 17.57 -12.88 -0.66
C HIS A 18 16.58 -12.70 0.50
N GLU A 19 15.47 -12.06 0.18
CA GLU A 19 14.33 -11.87 1.07
C GLU A 19 13.19 -12.76 0.58
N TYR A 20 12.56 -13.47 1.52
CA TYR A 20 11.35 -14.21 1.25
C TYR A 20 10.43 -14.23 2.47
N TYR A 21 9.12 -14.25 2.21
CA TYR A 21 8.06 -14.27 3.20
C TYR A 21 7.08 -15.37 2.83
N LEU A 22 6.55 -16.04 3.84
CA LEU A 22 5.80 -17.26 3.66
C LEU A 22 4.45 -17.20 4.38
N ASP A 23 3.42 -17.67 3.70
CA ASP A 23 2.16 -18.07 4.31
C ASP A 23 1.60 -19.30 3.58
N HIS A 24 0.46 -19.82 4.00
CA HIS A 24 -0.10 -21.06 3.48
C HIS A 24 -1.62 -21.00 3.37
N ALA A 25 -2.14 -21.60 2.30
CA ALA A 25 -3.58 -21.77 2.09
C ALA A 25 -3.83 -22.90 1.10
N ASN A 26 -4.96 -23.59 1.26
CA ASN A 26 -5.48 -24.52 0.27
C ASN A 26 -4.47 -25.60 -0.17
N GLY A 27 -3.64 -26.08 0.76
CA GLY A 27 -2.63 -27.13 0.50
C GLY A 27 -1.32 -26.64 -0.13
N PHE A 28 -1.11 -25.33 -0.25
CA PHE A 28 0.11 -24.74 -0.78
C PHE A 28 0.75 -23.78 0.22
N PHE A 29 2.07 -23.69 0.17
CA PHE A 29 2.83 -22.56 0.69
C PHE A 29 2.95 -21.50 -0.39
N TYR A 30 2.66 -20.25 -0.06
CA TYR A 30 2.87 -19.09 -0.91
C TYR A 30 4.10 -18.34 -0.45
N VAL A 31 4.98 -18.01 -1.40
CA VAL A 31 6.28 -17.42 -1.14
C VAL A 31 6.39 -16.11 -1.89
N ARG A 32 6.41 -15.00 -1.16
CA ARG A 32 6.75 -13.69 -1.71
C ARG A 32 8.25 -13.54 -1.64
N THR A 33 8.94 -13.53 -2.78
CA THR A 33 10.42 -13.53 -2.82
C THR A 33 11.01 -12.50 -3.78
N ASN A 34 12.19 -11.98 -3.46
CA ASN A 34 12.94 -11.07 -4.32
C ASN A 34 13.99 -11.78 -5.22
N ARG A 35 14.05 -13.11 -5.22
CA ARG A 35 14.97 -13.86 -6.09
C ARG A 35 14.70 -13.51 -7.55
N ASP A 36 15.71 -12.95 -8.21
CA ASP A 36 15.65 -12.46 -9.60
C ASP A 36 14.49 -11.47 -9.87
N ALA A 37 13.91 -10.90 -8.82
CA ALA A 37 12.69 -10.10 -8.84
C ALA A 37 12.81 -8.97 -7.81
N LYS A 38 13.49 -7.87 -8.15
CA LYS A 38 13.70 -6.74 -7.21
C LYS A 38 12.39 -6.20 -6.62
N ASN A 39 11.30 -6.24 -7.39
CA ASN A 39 9.97 -5.83 -6.94
C ASN A 39 9.10 -6.97 -6.37
N PHE A 40 9.74 -8.08 -6.05
CA PHE A 40 9.16 -9.35 -5.63
C PHE A 40 8.28 -10.00 -6.69
N ALA A 41 8.18 -11.31 -6.58
CA ALA A 41 7.17 -12.14 -7.23
C ALA A 41 6.46 -12.96 -6.16
N LEU A 42 5.25 -13.44 -6.46
CA LEU A 42 4.57 -14.42 -5.63
C LEU A 42 4.66 -15.78 -6.30
N LYS A 43 5.27 -16.73 -5.61
CA LYS A 43 5.38 -18.13 -6.03
C LYS A 43 4.60 -19.02 -5.07
N ARG A 44 4.38 -20.29 -5.43
CA ARG A 44 3.81 -21.29 -4.53
C ARG A 44 4.45 -22.65 -4.71
N THR A 45 4.35 -23.49 -3.69
CA THR A 45 4.73 -24.90 -3.73
C THR A 45 3.84 -25.72 -2.80
N SER A 46 3.53 -26.97 -3.16
CA SER A 46 2.82 -27.92 -2.31
C SER A 46 3.76 -28.75 -1.43
N THR A 47 5.07 -28.62 -1.64
CA THR A 47 6.10 -29.41 -0.97
C THR A 47 7.23 -28.52 -0.46
N VAL A 48 7.97 -29.00 0.54
CA VAL A 48 9.18 -28.32 1.01
C VAL A 48 10.32 -28.75 0.11
N THR A 49 10.35 -28.18 -1.09
CA THR A 49 11.26 -28.48 -2.20
C THR A 49 12.09 -27.26 -2.58
N ALA A 50 13.12 -27.47 -3.39
CA ALA A 50 14.03 -26.42 -3.82
C ALA A 50 13.27 -25.30 -4.57
N GLU A 51 13.80 -24.07 -4.50
CA GLU A 51 13.19 -22.91 -5.17
C GLU A 51 12.93 -23.13 -6.68
N ALA A 52 13.74 -23.96 -7.34
CA ALA A 52 13.58 -24.32 -8.75
C ALA A 52 12.21 -24.97 -9.07
N ASP A 53 11.56 -25.58 -8.08
CA ASP A 53 10.28 -26.27 -8.24
C ASP A 53 9.07 -25.37 -7.93
N TRP A 54 9.30 -24.11 -7.53
CA TRP A 54 8.20 -23.22 -7.16
C TRP A 54 7.47 -22.69 -8.40
N GLU A 55 6.15 -22.79 -8.38
CA GLU A 55 5.26 -22.28 -9.43
C GLU A 55 5.02 -20.79 -9.26
N THR A 56 5.12 -20.01 -10.33
CA THR A 56 4.77 -18.58 -10.30
C THR A 56 3.26 -18.39 -10.20
N VAL A 57 2.80 -17.65 -9.19
CA VAL A 57 1.39 -17.23 -9.00
C VAL A 57 1.19 -15.81 -9.53
N ILE A 58 2.06 -14.89 -9.12
CA ILE A 58 2.11 -13.52 -9.62
C ILE A 58 3.54 -13.27 -10.12
N PRO A 59 3.73 -13.05 -11.43
CA PRO A 59 5.05 -12.81 -11.98
C PRO A 59 5.60 -11.46 -11.49
N HIS A 60 6.91 -11.32 -11.52
CA HIS A 60 7.57 -10.04 -11.30
C HIS A 60 7.15 -9.02 -12.37
N ASP A 61 6.85 -7.80 -11.91
CA ASP A 61 6.64 -6.63 -12.76
C ASP A 61 7.60 -5.50 -12.31
N PRO A 62 8.46 -4.98 -13.22
CA PRO A 62 9.39 -3.90 -12.87
C PRO A 62 8.70 -2.58 -12.46
N ALA A 63 7.40 -2.43 -12.71
CA ALA A 63 6.61 -1.26 -12.34
C ALA A 63 5.75 -1.45 -11.07
N VAL A 64 5.63 -2.68 -10.54
CA VAL A 64 4.75 -3.01 -9.42
C VAL A 64 5.52 -3.74 -8.33
N PHE A 65 5.61 -3.13 -7.15
CA PHE A 65 6.23 -3.73 -5.96
C PHE A 65 5.18 -4.49 -5.15
N ILE A 66 5.36 -5.79 -4.92
CA ILE A 66 4.48 -6.59 -4.05
C ILE A 66 4.89 -6.36 -2.59
N ALA A 67 4.09 -5.58 -1.86
CA ALA A 67 4.38 -5.11 -0.52
C ALA A 67 3.98 -6.10 0.57
N ASP A 68 2.87 -6.81 0.39
CA ASP A 68 2.45 -7.89 1.28
C ASP A 68 1.31 -8.73 0.65
N PHE A 69 0.87 -9.79 1.32
CA PHE A 69 -0.29 -10.57 0.93
C PHE A 69 -0.99 -11.20 2.14
N SER A 70 -2.30 -11.45 2.02
CA SER A 70 -3.11 -12.17 2.99
C SER A 70 -3.88 -13.28 2.28
N LEU A 71 -3.95 -14.46 2.90
CA LEU A 71 -4.64 -15.61 2.34
C LEU A 71 -5.87 -15.96 3.19
N SER A 72 -6.95 -16.37 2.52
CA SER A 72 -8.10 -17.01 3.14
C SER A 72 -8.48 -18.26 2.35
N GLN A 73 -9.45 -19.03 2.86
CA GLN A 73 -10.04 -20.16 2.15
C GLN A 73 -10.73 -19.73 0.86
N ALA A 74 -11.22 -18.49 0.77
CA ALA A 74 -12.04 -18.00 -0.34
C ALA A 74 -11.29 -17.12 -1.35
N PHE A 75 -10.25 -16.40 -0.92
CA PHE A 75 -9.49 -15.48 -1.78
C PHE A 75 -8.06 -15.27 -1.30
N MET A 76 -7.25 -14.63 -2.15
CA MET A 76 -6.00 -13.98 -1.77
C MET A 76 -6.12 -12.48 -1.99
N ALA A 77 -5.66 -11.69 -1.03
CA ALA A 77 -5.51 -10.25 -1.16
C ALA A 77 -4.02 -9.91 -1.23
N VAL A 78 -3.64 -9.07 -2.19
CA VAL A 78 -2.26 -8.65 -2.41
C VAL A 78 -2.18 -7.14 -2.24
N GLU A 79 -1.31 -6.71 -1.34
CA GLU A 79 -0.92 -5.32 -1.23
C GLU A 79 0.24 -5.05 -2.16
N GLU A 80 0.05 -4.14 -3.10
CA GLU A 80 1.04 -3.78 -4.10
C GLU A 80 1.20 -2.27 -4.22
N ARG A 81 2.35 -1.83 -4.69
CA ARG A 81 2.65 -0.41 -4.90
C ARG A 81 2.99 -0.16 -6.35
N LYS A 82 2.27 0.76 -6.98
CA LYS A 82 2.55 1.25 -8.34
C LYS A 82 2.61 2.77 -8.33
N GLU A 83 3.66 3.32 -8.94
CA GLU A 83 3.92 4.77 -9.01
C GLU A 83 3.98 5.49 -7.64
N GLY A 84 4.10 4.75 -6.54
CA GLY A 84 4.13 5.31 -5.19
C GLY A 84 2.79 5.25 -4.43
N LEU A 85 1.70 4.77 -5.04
CA LEU A 85 0.46 4.48 -4.31
C LEU A 85 0.36 2.98 -4.01
N THR A 86 -0.05 2.67 -2.79
CA THR A 86 -0.48 1.33 -2.38
C THR A 86 -1.85 1.01 -2.99
N ARG A 87 -2.08 -0.24 -3.35
CA ARG A 87 -3.33 -0.77 -3.89
C ARG A 87 -3.56 -2.16 -3.32
N LEU A 88 -4.82 -2.50 -3.09
CA LEU A 88 -5.22 -3.86 -2.75
C LEU A 88 -5.85 -4.53 -3.95
N ARG A 89 -5.28 -5.66 -4.37
CA ARG A 89 -5.82 -6.52 -5.43
C ARG A 89 -6.36 -7.81 -4.82
N ILE A 90 -7.60 -8.13 -5.13
CA ILE A 90 -8.29 -9.34 -4.68
C ILE A 90 -8.25 -10.38 -5.78
N TYR A 91 -7.95 -11.62 -5.42
CA TYR A 91 -7.94 -12.80 -6.27
C TYR A 91 -8.88 -13.85 -5.67
N PRO A 92 -10.16 -13.90 -6.10
CA PRO A 92 -11.07 -14.96 -5.67
C PRO A 92 -10.57 -16.33 -6.16
N TRP A 93 -10.48 -17.33 -5.28
CA TRP A 93 -9.99 -18.66 -5.68
C TRP A 93 -10.96 -19.39 -6.61
N SER A 94 -12.26 -19.15 -6.44
CA SER A 94 -13.31 -19.75 -7.26
C SER A 94 -13.31 -19.24 -8.71
N ASN A 95 -12.80 -18.03 -8.94
CA ASN A 95 -12.67 -17.43 -10.26
C ASN A 95 -11.47 -16.46 -10.31
N PRO A 96 -10.26 -16.97 -10.62
CA PRO A 96 -9.06 -16.15 -10.71
C PRO A 96 -9.14 -15.01 -11.73
N GLU A 97 -9.98 -15.13 -12.76
CA GLU A 97 -10.18 -14.07 -13.77
C GLU A 97 -10.98 -12.89 -13.23
N ALA A 98 -11.74 -13.08 -12.14
CA ALA A 98 -12.46 -12.02 -11.45
C ALA A 98 -11.55 -11.17 -10.53
N ALA A 99 -10.22 -11.28 -10.69
CA ALA A 99 -9.28 -10.48 -9.91
C ALA A 99 -9.47 -8.98 -10.17
N HIS A 100 -9.59 -8.19 -9.11
CA HIS A 100 -9.93 -6.77 -9.20
C HIS A 100 -9.22 -5.95 -8.13
N PHE A 101 -9.12 -4.65 -8.37
CA PHE A 101 -8.62 -3.69 -7.39
C PHE A 101 -9.76 -3.13 -6.55
N LEU A 102 -9.49 -2.88 -5.27
CA LEU A 102 -10.35 -2.01 -4.49
C LEU A 102 -10.22 -0.56 -5.00
N SER A 103 -11.34 0.14 -5.10
CA SER A 103 -11.41 1.54 -5.55
C SER A 103 -11.64 2.51 -4.40
N PHE A 104 -11.07 3.71 -4.56
CA PHE A 104 -11.08 4.79 -3.58
C PHE A 104 -11.31 6.13 -4.28
N ASP A 105 -11.94 7.06 -3.59
CA ASP A 105 -12.37 8.33 -4.17
C ASP A 105 -11.25 9.39 -4.19
N ASP A 106 -10.27 9.30 -3.29
CA ASP A 106 -9.16 10.25 -3.25
C ASP A 106 -8.11 9.96 -4.33
N ALA A 107 -7.55 11.01 -4.95
CA ALA A 107 -6.51 10.88 -5.97
C ALA A 107 -5.14 10.41 -5.41
N ALA A 108 -4.91 10.61 -4.10
CA ALA A 108 -3.77 10.10 -3.36
C ALA A 108 -4.22 9.59 -2.00
N TYR A 109 -3.86 8.36 -1.67
CA TYR A 109 -4.27 7.65 -0.46
C TYR A 109 -3.24 6.59 -0.07
N GLU A 110 -3.39 6.09 1.15
CA GLU A 110 -2.75 4.88 1.61
C GLU A 110 -3.82 3.83 1.90
N VAL A 111 -3.55 2.60 1.49
CA VAL A 111 -4.34 1.43 1.82
C VAL A 111 -3.39 0.32 2.24
N ALA A 112 -3.69 -0.34 3.34
CA ALA A 112 -2.87 -1.41 3.87
C ALA A 112 -3.73 -2.57 4.36
N LEU A 113 -3.22 -3.80 4.24
CA LEU A 113 -3.84 -4.97 4.83
C LEU A 113 -3.97 -4.79 6.35
N GLY A 114 -5.13 -5.15 6.90
CA GLY A 114 -5.36 -5.21 8.33
C GLY A 114 -5.14 -6.62 8.87
N ASP A 115 -5.50 -6.82 10.14
CA ASP A 115 -5.47 -8.15 10.75
C ASP A 115 -6.61 -9.02 10.21
N ASN A 116 -6.24 -10.14 9.58
CA ASN A 116 -7.17 -11.11 8.99
C ASN A 116 -6.91 -12.54 9.54
N PRO A 117 -7.12 -12.79 10.84
CA PRO A 117 -6.76 -14.07 11.46
C PRO A 117 -7.72 -15.22 11.15
N GLU A 118 -8.95 -14.93 10.71
CA GLU A 118 -9.97 -15.96 10.44
C GLU A 118 -9.83 -16.49 9.01
N PHE A 119 -9.24 -17.67 8.87
CA PHE A 119 -8.92 -18.27 7.57
C PHE A 119 -10.17 -18.57 6.73
N GLU A 120 -11.27 -18.97 7.37
CA GLU A 120 -12.51 -19.32 6.66
C GLU A 120 -13.35 -18.09 6.25
N SER A 121 -12.89 -16.88 6.61
CA SER A 121 -13.60 -15.63 6.32
C SER A 121 -13.64 -15.31 4.83
N GLY A 122 -14.83 -14.98 4.33
CA GLY A 122 -15.03 -14.34 3.02
C GLY A 122 -14.84 -12.81 3.03
N VAL A 123 -14.43 -12.25 4.17
CA VAL A 123 -14.28 -10.81 4.40
C VAL A 123 -12.81 -10.46 4.58
N LEU A 124 -12.35 -9.44 3.84
CA LEU A 124 -11.05 -8.80 4.02
C LEU A 124 -11.17 -7.55 4.89
N ARG A 125 -10.40 -7.47 5.96
CA ARG A 125 -10.18 -6.25 6.73
C ARG A 125 -8.97 -5.49 6.22
N TYR A 126 -9.12 -4.19 6.04
CA TYR A 126 -8.03 -3.29 5.65
C TYR A 126 -8.19 -1.89 6.26
N THR A 127 -7.11 -1.12 6.25
CA THR A 127 -7.12 0.29 6.62
C THR A 127 -6.96 1.18 5.40
N TYR A 128 -7.65 2.31 5.41
CA TYR A 128 -7.57 3.35 4.39
C TYR A 128 -7.40 4.71 5.07
N GLU A 129 -6.55 5.54 4.48
CA GLU A 129 -6.50 6.96 4.80
C GLU A 129 -6.03 7.79 3.61
N SER A 130 -6.27 9.09 3.69
CA SER A 130 -5.78 10.05 2.72
C SER A 130 -5.51 11.38 3.43
N PRO A 131 -4.91 12.38 2.77
CA PRO A 131 -4.72 13.69 3.41
C PRO A 131 -6.04 14.39 3.81
N SER A 132 -7.17 14.00 3.21
CA SER A 132 -8.53 14.48 3.49
C SER A 132 -9.38 13.47 4.28
N THR A 133 -8.97 12.22 4.45
CA THR A 133 -9.77 11.17 5.10
C THR A 133 -9.00 10.56 6.27
N PRO A 134 -9.48 10.72 7.52
CA PRO A 134 -8.86 10.09 8.69
C PRO A 134 -8.76 8.57 8.54
N THR A 135 -7.79 7.95 9.22
CA THR A 135 -7.64 6.50 9.22
C THR A 135 -8.95 5.79 9.51
N THR A 136 -9.35 4.94 8.57
CA THR A 136 -10.62 4.24 8.55
C THR A 136 -10.38 2.76 8.33
N THR A 137 -10.94 1.93 9.21
CA THR A 137 -10.95 0.47 9.07
C THR A 137 -12.22 0.06 8.33
N TYR A 138 -12.04 -0.73 7.28
CA TYR A 138 -13.11 -1.29 6.49
C TYR A 138 -13.05 -2.82 6.51
N ASP A 139 -14.23 -3.43 6.48
CA ASP A 139 -14.43 -4.81 6.05
C ASP A 139 -14.94 -4.80 4.62
N TYR A 140 -14.42 -5.70 3.79
CA TYR A 140 -14.82 -5.91 2.41
C TYR A 140 -15.21 -7.35 2.19
N ASP A 141 -16.49 -7.58 1.97
CA ASP A 141 -17.03 -8.89 1.63
C ASP A 141 -16.70 -9.18 0.16
N VAL A 142 -15.88 -10.19 -0.09
CA VAL A 142 -15.35 -10.48 -1.44
C VAL A 142 -16.43 -11.04 -2.37
N ALA A 143 -17.41 -11.76 -1.82
CA ALA A 143 -18.48 -12.37 -2.61
C ALA A 143 -19.47 -11.32 -3.13
N THR A 144 -19.86 -10.37 -2.28
CA THR A 144 -20.82 -9.31 -2.58
C THR A 144 -20.17 -8.01 -3.05
N GLN A 145 -18.84 -7.91 -2.92
CA GLN A 145 -18.03 -6.72 -3.15
C GLN A 145 -18.47 -5.51 -2.32
N ARG A 146 -19.10 -5.76 -1.16
CA ARG A 146 -19.63 -4.72 -0.29
C ARG A 146 -18.57 -4.29 0.72
N ARG A 147 -18.33 -2.98 0.78
CA ARG A 147 -17.51 -2.32 1.81
C ARG A 147 -18.37 -1.89 3.00
N THR A 148 -17.93 -2.22 4.21
CA THR A 148 -18.54 -1.81 5.48
C THR A 148 -17.52 -1.06 6.31
N GLN A 149 -17.82 0.19 6.68
CA GLN A 149 -16.98 0.96 7.60
C GLN A 149 -17.16 0.44 9.02
N LEU A 150 -16.07 0.05 9.66
CA LEU A 150 -16.11 -0.40 11.06
C LEU A 150 -15.77 0.73 12.03
N LYS A 151 -14.70 1.46 11.72
CA LYS A 151 -14.16 2.50 12.60
C LYS A 151 -13.50 3.57 11.74
N GLN A 152 -13.71 4.83 12.09
CA GLN A 152 -12.93 5.95 11.60
C GLN A 152 -12.38 6.71 12.81
N ASN A 153 -11.12 7.14 12.74
CA ASN A 153 -10.55 7.98 13.77
C ASN A 153 -11.32 9.31 13.87
N VAL A 154 -11.72 9.67 15.08
CA VAL A 154 -12.46 10.92 15.34
C VAL A 154 -11.50 12.09 15.27
N VAL A 155 -11.86 13.11 14.51
CA VAL A 155 -11.16 14.40 14.47
C VAL A 155 -11.98 15.39 15.29
N LEU A 156 -11.36 16.02 16.28
CA LEU A 156 -12.03 17.01 17.12
C LEU A 156 -12.27 18.32 16.34
N GLY A 157 -13.38 19.00 16.64
CA GLY A 157 -13.77 20.27 15.99
C GLY A 157 -14.67 20.08 14.78
N GLU A 158 -14.69 21.07 13.88
CA GLU A 158 -15.63 21.13 12.74
C GLU A 158 -15.06 20.49 11.46
N PHE A 159 -14.16 19.52 11.58
CA PHE A 159 -13.54 18.89 10.42
C PHE A 159 -14.57 18.13 9.56
N LYS A 160 -14.57 18.41 8.27
CA LYS A 160 -15.30 17.65 7.26
C LYS A 160 -14.36 17.32 6.10
N SER A 161 -14.22 16.04 5.77
CA SER A 161 -13.40 15.58 4.63
C SER A 161 -13.80 16.25 3.31
N SER A 162 -15.09 16.53 3.14
CA SER A 162 -15.64 17.19 1.95
C SER A 162 -15.06 18.58 1.67
N ASP A 163 -14.55 19.26 2.69
CA ASP A 163 -14.06 20.63 2.59
C ASP A 163 -12.64 20.69 1.99
N TYR A 164 -11.98 19.54 1.86
CA TYR A 164 -10.62 19.42 1.36
C TYR A 164 -10.60 18.73 -0.01
N GLN A 165 -9.66 19.15 -0.84
CA GLN A 165 -9.35 18.50 -2.10
C GLN A 165 -7.95 17.88 -2.01
N VAL A 166 -7.83 16.65 -2.50
CA VAL A 166 -6.56 15.96 -2.67
C VAL A 166 -6.29 15.84 -4.15
N GLU A 167 -5.10 16.25 -4.57
CA GLU A 167 -4.61 16.07 -5.92
C GLU A 167 -3.32 15.28 -5.92
N ARG A 168 -3.10 14.54 -7.01
CA ARG A 168 -1.86 13.83 -7.26
C ARG A 168 -1.28 14.27 -8.58
N LEU A 169 -0.09 14.84 -8.52
CA LEU A 169 0.61 15.41 -9.66
C LEU A 169 1.85 14.57 -9.96
N MET A 170 2.23 14.50 -11.23
CA MET A 170 3.50 13.93 -11.67
C MET A 170 4.37 15.10 -12.16
N VAL A 171 5.44 15.39 -11.43
CA VAL A 171 6.31 16.53 -11.70
C VAL A 171 7.64 16.03 -12.24
N PRO A 172 8.10 16.50 -13.41
CA PRO A 172 9.41 16.14 -13.94
C PRO A 172 10.54 16.74 -13.08
N ALA A 173 11.49 15.91 -12.67
CA ALA A 173 12.74 16.33 -12.04
C ALA A 173 13.72 16.87 -13.09
N ARG A 174 14.87 17.38 -12.63
CA ARG A 174 15.91 17.97 -13.49
C ARG A 174 16.45 17.00 -14.55
N ASP A 175 16.43 15.70 -14.25
CA ASP A 175 16.86 14.60 -15.12
C ASP A 175 15.70 14.00 -15.94
N GLY A 176 14.49 14.58 -15.84
CA GLY A 176 13.29 14.09 -16.52
C GLY A 176 12.53 12.99 -15.77
N ALA A 177 13.03 12.50 -14.64
CA ALA A 177 12.32 11.49 -13.85
C ALA A 177 10.99 12.05 -13.30
N GLN A 178 9.91 11.26 -13.38
CA GLN A 178 8.60 11.69 -12.90
C GLN A 178 8.43 11.46 -11.40
N VAL A 179 8.40 12.55 -10.64
CA VAL A 179 8.25 12.58 -9.19
C VAL A 179 6.77 12.74 -8.82
N PRO A 180 6.17 11.77 -8.12
CA PRO A 180 4.79 11.90 -7.65
C PRO A 180 4.74 12.89 -6.48
N VAL A 181 3.79 13.81 -6.58
CA VAL A 181 3.50 14.85 -5.61
C VAL A 181 2.05 14.74 -5.16
N THR A 182 1.82 14.72 -3.85
CA THR A 182 0.48 14.86 -3.29
C THR A 182 0.27 16.28 -2.81
N LEU A 183 -0.80 16.91 -3.27
CA LEU A 183 -1.24 18.23 -2.85
C LEU A 183 -2.56 18.09 -2.08
N VAL A 184 -2.69 18.80 -0.96
CA VAL A 184 -3.96 18.93 -0.24
C VAL A 184 -4.18 20.38 0.18
N TYR A 185 -5.42 20.83 0.03
CA TYR A 185 -5.87 22.19 0.37
C TYR A 185 -7.36 22.20 0.70
N ARG A 186 -7.80 23.28 1.35
CA ARG A 186 -9.20 23.54 1.65
C ARG A 186 -9.86 24.27 0.47
N LYS A 187 -11.00 23.76 -0.01
CA LYS A 187 -11.61 24.15 -1.29
C LYS A 187 -12.06 25.61 -1.33
N ASP A 188 -12.63 26.11 -0.23
CA ASP A 188 -13.18 27.47 -0.11
C ASP A 188 -12.10 28.57 0.01
N ARG A 189 -10.84 28.20 0.21
CA ARG A 189 -9.70 29.12 0.40
C ARG A 189 -8.61 28.99 -0.65
N TYR A 190 -8.72 28.01 -1.54
CA TYR A 190 -7.75 27.81 -2.60
C TYR A 190 -7.93 28.85 -3.71
N GLN A 191 -6.84 29.54 -4.03
CA GLN A 191 -6.72 30.55 -5.08
C GLN A 191 -5.88 29.96 -6.21
N LYS A 192 -6.53 29.70 -7.35
CA LYS A 192 -5.93 28.99 -8.48
C LYS A 192 -4.75 29.73 -9.10
N GLU A 193 -4.66 31.04 -8.85
CA GLU A 193 -3.64 31.96 -9.31
C GLU A 193 -2.30 31.77 -8.58
N GLY A 194 -2.23 30.95 -7.53
CA GLY A 194 -0.99 30.56 -6.86
C GLY A 194 -0.49 31.55 -5.79
N SER A 195 -1.37 32.42 -5.29
CA SER A 195 -1.11 33.33 -4.17
C SER A 195 -1.13 32.65 -2.80
N ASN A 196 -1.66 31.42 -2.72
CA ASN A 196 -1.67 30.61 -1.51
C ASN A 196 -0.24 30.33 -1.03
N PRO A 197 0.08 30.49 0.26
CA PRO A 197 1.31 29.97 0.82
C PRO A 197 1.37 28.45 0.67
N LEU A 198 2.56 27.88 0.50
CA LEU A 198 2.77 26.44 0.31
C LEU A 198 3.78 25.90 1.34
N LEU A 199 3.38 24.84 2.05
CA LEU A 199 4.30 24.01 2.82
C LEU A 199 4.69 22.78 2.01
N LEU A 200 5.95 22.71 1.61
CA LEU A 200 6.53 21.55 0.94
C LEU A 200 7.25 20.65 1.96
N TYR A 201 6.84 19.38 2.03
CA TYR A 201 7.45 18.36 2.87
C TYR A 201 8.09 17.24 2.02
N ALA A 202 9.30 16.84 2.41
CA ALA A 202 10.06 15.77 1.75
C ALA A 202 11.03 15.11 2.75
N TYR A 203 11.40 13.86 2.47
CA TYR A 203 12.37 13.08 3.25
C TYR A 203 13.41 12.44 2.33
N GLY A 204 13.03 11.38 1.59
CA GLY A 204 13.83 10.86 0.48
C GLY A 204 15.08 10.05 0.83
N ALA A 205 15.18 9.49 2.04
CA ALA A 205 16.31 8.65 2.45
C ALA A 205 15.88 7.23 2.85
N TYR A 206 16.84 6.28 2.87
CA TYR A 206 16.70 4.90 3.40
C TYR A 206 15.61 4.03 2.76
N GLY A 207 15.20 4.31 1.54
CA GLY A 207 14.09 3.55 0.92
C GLY A 207 12.71 3.96 1.44
N ALA A 208 12.61 4.95 2.34
CA ALA A 208 11.37 5.31 3.02
C ALA A 208 10.42 6.08 2.08
N SER A 209 9.27 5.47 1.80
CA SER A 209 8.15 6.14 1.15
C SER A 209 7.40 6.94 2.20
N ILE A 210 7.28 8.25 2.00
CA ILE A 210 6.24 9.02 2.67
C ILE A 210 4.93 8.60 2.00
N GLN A 211 3.88 8.42 2.77
CA GLN A 211 2.58 8.06 2.25
C GLN A 211 1.67 9.29 2.28
N PRO A 212 0.65 9.38 1.43
CA PRO A 212 -0.33 10.45 1.51
C PRO A 212 -1.32 10.19 2.66
N TYR A 213 -0.82 10.15 3.89
CA TYR A 213 -1.59 9.83 5.09
C TYR A 213 -2.34 11.06 5.63
N PHE A 214 -3.25 10.85 6.59
CA PHE A 214 -3.99 11.92 7.26
C PHE A 214 -3.18 12.57 8.39
N SER A 215 -3.18 13.90 8.50
CA SER A 215 -2.45 14.58 9.59
C SER A 215 -3.23 15.75 10.16
N THR A 216 -3.56 15.66 11.45
CA THR A 216 -4.19 16.75 12.21
C THR A 216 -3.31 18.00 12.28
N SER A 217 -1.98 17.84 12.34
CA SER A 217 -1.04 18.97 12.28
C SER A 217 -1.14 19.73 10.96
N ARG A 218 -1.21 19.02 9.82
CA ARG A 218 -1.43 19.66 8.51
C ARG A 218 -2.80 20.32 8.42
N LEU A 219 -3.85 19.66 8.94
CA LEU A 219 -5.18 20.26 9.01
C LEU A 219 -5.22 21.56 9.81
N SER A 220 -4.51 21.63 10.95
CA SER A 220 -4.49 22.85 11.76
C SER A 220 -3.90 24.02 11.00
N LEU A 221 -2.94 23.78 10.10
CA LEU A 221 -2.35 24.83 9.27
C LEU A 221 -3.31 25.31 8.18
N MET A 222 -4.13 24.42 7.61
CA MET A 222 -5.07 24.77 6.53
C MET A 222 -6.41 25.32 7.04
N SER A 223 -6.78 24.99 8.28
CA SER A 223 -8.08 25.39 8.87
C SER A 223 -7.98 26.61 9.78
N SER A 224 -6.79 26.95 10.29
CA SER A 224 -6.61 28.07 11.21
C SER A 224 -7.03 29.40 10.58
N PRO A 225 -7.81 30.23 11.29
CA PRO A 225 -8.09 31.60 10.87
C PRO A 225 -6.95 32.57 11.19
N THR A 226 -6.00 32.21 12.07
CA THR A 226 -4.92 33.09 12.55
C THR A 226 -3.55 32.77 11.94
N TRP A 227 -3.36 31.55 11.46
CA TRP A 227 -2.13 31.09 10.82
C TRP A 227 -2.42 30.75 9.37
N LEU A 228 -1.83 31.51 8.44
CA LEU A 228 -1.85 31.31 6.98
C LEU A 228 -3.14 30.61 6.49
N PRO A 229 -4.29 31.30 6.52
CA PRO A 229 -5.61 30.69 6.29
C PRO A 229 -5.72 29.96 4.94
N ASP A 230 -4.79 30.25 4.03
CA ASP A 230 -4.77 29.86 2.64
C ASP A 230 -3.66 28.82 2.33
N LEU A 231 -3.10 28.14 3.35
CA LEU A 231 -1.97 27.22 3.15
C LEU A 231 -2.35 25.97 2.34
N CYS A 232 -1.53 25.63 1.35
CA CYS A 232 -1.50 24.31 0.69
C CYS A 232 -0.37 23.45 1.27
N THR A 233 -0.55 22.12 1.32
CA THR A 233 0.55 21.22 1.70
C THR A 233 0.89 20.24 0.58
N CYS A 234 2.18 20.03 0.36
CA CYS A 234 2.71 19.20 -0.71
C CYS A 234 3.68 18.15 -0.15
N THR A 235 3.60 16.90 -0.60
CA THR A 235 4.51 15.82 -0.21
C THR A 235 5.08 15.09 -1.42
N THR A 236 6.40 14.94 -1.48
CA THR A 236 7.09 14.17 -2.53
C THR A 236 7.34 12.72 -2.10
N HIS A 237 7.05 11.74 -2.96
CA HIS A 237 7.23 10.32 -2.62
C HIS A 237 8.39 9.70 -3.41
N ASN A 238 9.56 9.53 -2.78
CA ASN A 238 10.76 9.06 -3.49
C ASN A 238 11.50 7.87 -2.87
N GLY A 239 10.94 7.22 -1.83
CA GLY A 239 11.59 6.15 -1.08
C GLY A 239 12.07 4.97 -1.93
N LYS A 240 11.16 4.34 -2.69
CA LYS A 240 11.50 3.14 -3.48
C LYS A 240 11.59 3.35 -5.00
N LYS A 241 11.35 4.56 -5.52
CA LYS A 241 11.50 4.84 -6.96
C LYS A 241 12.97 4.88 -7.44
N MET A 242 13.95 4.92 -6.53
CA MET A 242 15.38 4.99 -6.88
C MET A 242 16.24 3.83 -6.37
N SER A 243 15.67 2.78 -5.75
CA SER A 243 16.49 1.62 -5.32
C SER A 243 16.98 0.75 -6.49
N GLY A 244 16.62 1.08 -7.72
CA GLY A 244 17.16 0.46 -8.93
C GLY A 244 18.61 0.87 -9.26
N THR A 245 19.09 2.03 -8.79
CA THR A 245 20.29 2.67 -9.37
C THR A 245 21.39 3.02 -8.34
N LEU A 246 21.16 2.88 -7.02
CA LEU A 246 22.11 3.37 -6.00
C LEU A 246 22.59 2.31 -4.98
N GLN A 247 22.50 1.01 -5.29
CA GLN A 247 23.07 -0.06 -4.45
C GLN A 247 24.44 -0.59 -4.91
N HIS A 248 25.13 0.12 -5.81
CA HIS A 248 26.54 -0.14 -6.10
C HIS A 248 27.38 1.12 -5.85
N GLN A 249 27.76 1.30 -4.58
CA GLN A 249 29.12 1.67 -4.18
C GLN A 249 29.47 0.91 -2.90
#